data_AF-A0A5C7AU90-F1
#
_entry.id   AF-A0A5C7AU90-F1
#
_cell.length_a   1.000
_cell.length_b   1.000
_cell.length_c   1.000
_cell.angle_alpha   90.00
_cell.angle_beta   90.00
_cell.angle_gamma   90.00
#
_symmetry.space_group_name_H-M   'P 1'
#
loop_
_entity.id
_entity.type
_entity.pdbx_description
1 polymer ?
#
loop_
_entity_poly.entity_id
_entity_poly.type
_entity_poly.pdbx_seq_one_letter_code
_entity_poly.pdbx_strand_id
1 'polypeptide(L)'
;MKKNILIIGASGHAKVIIDIIERTAMYHIVGLVDSYKSTSETLFNYKILGTEHAIPNLIETHNLYGGIIAIGDNYTRMKLAKTINDQHTNFKFINAIHPQAIIGKNVQIDAGSCVMAGAIINADAKIGTHCIINTKSSVGHDCNIKCYNSIAPGATLGGNVHIGKCSSISINATVIENVHIGKHTVIGAAALVNKNIGSNKVAYGIPAKVVKERKKEDRYLGLVTTKNTNTLEFHTITNAADIETYNNTLQAIDNDQVFYTLAYCNTLPDKNISYFVLKDNDTPVILMPIHRNAIKRNIPDDTTVYYDVTAPYGYSGPMYHTANKDKLPAFWDAVDAWYKTNNVVTEFMRFNLNGNYKCYSGQAIPSLNNVKGNLSIGFESIWDNFKQKVRNNYRKAQQSGLQVQFYYKNITDDHISSFYAIYISTMVRNNATDNYFYPKSYFENLIQQNKNHIVLVIVYHENTPISVELCIINNKALYSYLGGTLADYFAHRPNDFLKIETIKWAIKHDIYYYILGGGRKDGDGLYNYKKAFFPKDEDVTFYTGRKIINKTIYKRLLSTMGVNTADAATFITDTNTYFPYYNQQHVTPTH
;
A
#
# COMPACT_ATOMS: atom_id res chain seq x y z
N MET A 1 11.16 31.48 -32.22
CA MET A 1 10.99 30.13 -31.65
C MET A 1 9.80 30.14 -30.70
N LYS A 2 9.01 29.05 -30.63
CA LYS A 2 7.93 28.93 -29.64
C LYS A 2 8.54 28.84 -28.24
N LYS A 3 7.86 29.39 -27.24
CA LYS A 3 8.30 29.31 -25.84
C LYS A 3 8.00 27.92 -25.29
N ASN A 4 8.98 27.31 -24.63
CA ASN A 4 8.84 25.99 -24.01
C ASN A 4 7.98 26.06 -22.76
N ILE A 5 6.97 25.20 -22.67
CA ILE A 5 6.08 25.12 -21.51
C ILE A 5 5.90 23.69 -21.02
N LEU A 6 5.50 23.58 -19.76
CA LEU A 6 5.08 22.34 -19.14
C LEU A 6 3.57 22.32 -18.92
N ILE A 7 2.95 21.14 -19.09
CA ILE A 7 1.56 20.92 -18.66
C ILE A 7 1.60 20.10 -17.36
N ILE A 8 0.94 20.60 -16.32
CA ILE A 8 0.94 20.00 -14.98
C ILE A 8 -0.40 19.28 -14.78
N GLY A 9 -0.38 17.96 -14.79
CA GLY A 9 -1.52 17.05 -14.83
C GLY A 9 -1.65 16.37 -16.20
N ALA A 10 -1.97 15.08 -16.20
CA ALA A 10 -2.02 14.23 -17.40
C ALA A 10 -3.32 13.40 -17.48
N SER A 11 -4.43 13.97 -17.02
CA SER A 11 -5.77 13.34 -17.06
C SER A 11 -6.67 13.92 -18.15
N GLY A 12 -7.99 13.71 -18.06
CA GLY A 12 -8.95 14.15 -19.07
C GLY A 12 -8.93 15.66 -19.34
N HIS A 13 -8.70 16.50 -18.33
CA HIS A 13 -8.64 17.95 -18.53
C HIS A 13 -7.39 18.39 -19.33
N ALA A 14 -6.27 17.69 -19.16
CA ALA A 14 -5.05 17.95 -19.92
C ALA A 14 -5.23 17.77 -21.42
N LYS A 15 -6.09 16.83 -21.84
CA LYS A 15 -6.45 16.67 -23.26
C LYS A 15 -7.00 17.95 -23.88
N VAL A 16 -7.86 18.67 -23.14
CA VAL A 16 -8.46 19.92 -23.61
C VAL A 16 -7.42 21.04 -23.65
N ILE A 17 -6.54 21.11 -22.64
CA ILE A 17 -5.48 22.11 -22.60
C ILE A 17 -4.46 21.89 -23.74
N ILE A 18 -4.07 20.65 -24.02
CA ILE A 18 -3.19 20.31 -25.14
C ILE A 18 -3.81 20.79 -26.45
N ASP A 19 -5.08 20.48 -26.71
CA ASP A 19 -5.79 20.94 -27.93
C ASP A 19 -5.76 22.47 -28.08
N ILE A 20 -5.98 23.23 -26.99
CA ILE A 20 -5.89 24.70 -27.02
C ILE A 20 -4.48 25.17 -27.37
N ILE A 21 -3.46 24.60 -26.72
CA ILE A 21 -2.07 25.01 -26.94
C ILE A 21 -1.61 24.69 -28.36
N GLU A 22 -1.99 23.52 -28.89
CA GLU A 22 -1.67 23.12 -30.26
C GLU A 22 -2.35 24.03 -31.29
N ARG A 23 -3.63 24.36 -31.10
CA ARG A 23 -4.40 25.24 -32.00
C ARG A 23 -3.94 26.67 -31.98
N THR A 24 -3.54 27.20 -30.83
CA THR A 24 -2.99 28.56 -30.74
C THR A 24 -1.59 28.65 -31.33
N ALA A 25 -0.85 27.53 -31.38
CA ALA A 25 0.50 27.41 -31.91
C ALA A 25 1.53 28.39 -31.30
N MET A 26 1.25 28.99 -30.13
CA MET A 26 2.12 29.98 -29.48
C MET A 26 3.25 29.34 -28.64
N TYR A 27 3.01 28.14 -28.13
CA TYR A 27 3.91 27.45 -27.20
C TYR A 27 4.35 26.09 -27.74
N HIS A 28 5.47 25.60 -27.23
CA HIS A 28 5.95 24.24 -27.45
C HIS A 28 5.82 23.46 -26.14
N ILE A 29 5.05 22.37 -26.15
CA ILE A 29 4.84 21.53 -24.97
C ILE A 29 6.06 20.60 -24.86
N VAL A 30 6.87 20.80 -23.82
CA VAL A 30 8.05 19.97 -23.55
C VAL A 30 7.62 18.58 -23.05
N GLY A 31 6.56 18.53 -22.26
CA GLY A 31 5.99 17.30 -21.72
C GLY A 31 5.00 17.59 -20.61
N LEU A 32 4.67 16.54 -19.88
CA LEU A 32 3.68 16.54 -18.81
C LEU A 32 4.33 16.17 -17.48
N VAL A 33 3.79 16.64 -16.36
CA VAL A 33 4.12 16.11 -15.03
C VAL A 33 2.85 15.73 -14.29
N ASP A 34 2.84 14.57 -13.64
CA ASP A 34 1.69 14.08 -12.88
C ASP A 34 2.14 13.05 -11.84
N SER A 35 1.87 13.32 -10.55
CA SER A 35 2.25 12.45 -9.43
C SER A 35 1.57 11.08 -9.41
N TYR A 36 0.50 10.89 -10.20
CA TYR A 36 -0.26 9.64 -10.24
C TYR A 36 0.00 8.82 -11.50
N LYS A 37 0.92 9.26 -12.37
CA LYS A 37 1.24 8.62 -13.64
C LYS A 37 2.70 8.21 -13.71
N SER A 38 2.95 7.07 -14.35
CA SER A 38 4.32 6.61 -14.57
C SER A 38 5.01 7.41 -15.67
N THR A 39 6.34 7.56 -15.59
CA THR A 39 7.15 8.18 -16.64
C THR A 39 7.22 7.36 -17.94
N SER A 40 6.76 6.11 -17.91
CA SER A 40 6.57 5.29 -19.11
C SER A 40 5.27 5.59 -19.87
N GLU A 41 4.32 6.31 -19.26
CA GLU A 41 3.06 6.68 -19.89
C GLU A 41 3.23 7.92 -20.80
N THR A 42 2.27 8.09 -21.72
CA THR A 42 2.16 9.29 -22.57
C THR A 42 0.70 9.73 -22.69
N LEU A 43 0.47 11.00 -23.01
CA LEU A 43 -0.85 11.54 -23.34
C LEU A 43 -0.74 12.40 -24.61
N PHE A 44 -1.49 12.05 -25.65
CA PHE A 44 -1.37 12.67 -26.99
C PHE A 44 0.09 12.76 -27.46
N ASN A 45 0.85 11.68 -27.28
CA ASN A 45 2.27 11.56 -27.63
C ASN A 45 3.24 12.43 -26.80
N TYR A 46 2.77 13.20 -25.82
CA TYR A 46 3.63 13.88 -24.85
C TYR A 46 3.99 12.94 -23.71
N LYS A 47 5.27 12.87 -23.35
CA LYS A 47 5.78 12.04 -22.26
C LYS A 47 5.44 12.64 -20.89
N ILE A 48 5.21 11.76 -19.91
CA ILE A 48 5.25 12.13 -18.50
C ILE A 48 6.72 12.21 -18.06
N LEU A 49 7.18 13.41 -17.71
CA LEU A 49 8.57 13.70 -17.35
C LEU A 49 8.87 13.52 -15.85
N GLY A 50 7.84 13.23 -15.06
CA GLY A 50 7.94 13.01 -13.61
C GLY A 50 6.77 13.62 -12.87
N THR A 51 6.99 13.92 -11.60
CA THR A 51 6.03 14.61 -10.73
C THR A 51 6.26 16.12 -10.74
N GLU A 52 5.43 16.90 -10.05
CA GLU A 52 5.66 18.33 -9.84
C GLU A 52 7.02 18.64 -9.21
N HIS A 53 7.65 17.68 -8.51
CA HIS A 53 9.00 17.85 -7.96
C HIS A 53 10.11 17.85 -9.02
N ALA A 54 9.82 17.42 -10.26
CA ALA A 54 10.76 17.49 -11.37
C ALA A 54 10.85 18.89 -11.99
N ILE A 55 9.88 19.78 -11.71
CA ILE A 55 9.80 21.13 -12.27
C ILE A 55 11.14 21.91 -12.21
N PRO A 56 11.87 22.00 -11.10
CA PRO A 56 13.11 22.79 -11.05
C PRO A 56 14.18 22.28 -12.02
N ASN A 57 14.39 20.96 -12.09
CA ASN A 57 15.32 20.37 -13.06
C ASN A 57 14.84 20.60 -14.51
N LEU A 58 13.53 20.50 -14.75
CA LEU A 58 12.95 20.75 -16.07
C LEU A 58 13.11 22.22 -16.51
N ILE A 59 13.03 23.18 -15.59
CA ILE A 59 13.24 24.61 -15.88
C ILE A 59 14.63 24.80 -16.50
N GLU A 60 15.67 24.23 -15.88
CA GLU A 60 17.05 24.35 -16.32
C GLU A 60 17.31 23.58 -17.62
N THR A 61 16.95 22.30 -17.65
CA THR A 61 17.28 21.39 -18.76
C THR A 61 16.54 21.72 -20.06
N HIS A 62 15.36 22.31 -19.98
CA HIS A 62 14.52 22.59 -21.15
C HIS A 62 14.28 24.08 -21.39
N ASN A 63 14.96 24.96 -20.64
CA ASN A 63 14.78 26.42 -20.71
C ASN A 63 13.28 26.80 -20.68
N LEU A 64 12.57 26.32 -19.65
CA LEU A 64 11.12 26.50 -19.57
C LEU A 64 10.77 27.97 -19.36
N TYR A 65 9.85 28.47 -20.20
CA TYR A 65 9.23 29.76 -19.99
C TYR A 65 8.23 29.74 -18.83
N GLY A 66 7.56 28.60 -18.60
CA GLY A 66 6.50 28.44 -17.62
C GLY A 66 5.66 27.19 -17.83
N GLY A 67 4.41 27.22 -17.37
CA GLY A 67 3.48 26.11 -17.58
C GLY A 67 2.05 26.43 -17.22
N ILE A 68 1.19 25.40 -17.30
CA ILE A 68 -0.23 25.51 -16.96
C ILE A 68 -0.70 24.29 -16.19
N ILE A 69 -1.54 24.51 -15.17
CA ILE A 69 -2.12 23.44 -14.37
C ILE A 69 -3.38 22.93 -15.06
N ALA A 70 -3.30 21.70 -15.57
CA ALA A 70 -4.37 21.00 -16.23
C ALA A 70 -5.15 20.07 -15.27
N ILE A 71 -5.53 20.59 -14.09
CA ILE A 71 -6.32 19.89 -13.08
C ILE A 71 -7.70 20.53 -12.97
N GLY A 72 -8.75 19.74 -13.20
CA GLY A 72 -10.14 20.23 -13.18
C GLY A 72 -10.65 20.60 -11.78
N ASP A 73 -10.29 19.84 -10.75
CA ASP A 73 -10.75 20.11 -9.38
C ASP A 73 -10.15 21.42 -8.83
N ASN A 74 -11.00 22.29 -8.32
CA ASN A 74 -10.64 23.65 -7.89
C ASN A 74 -9.69 23.65 -6.70
N TYR A 75 -9.96 22.78 -5.72
CA TYR A 75 -9.20 22.75 -4.48
C TYR A 75 -7.83 22.10 -4.69
N THR A 76 -7.77 21.01 -5.46
CA THR A 76 -6.50 20.40 -5.87
C THR A 76 -5.67 21.35 -6.72
N ARG A 77 -6.28 22.03 -7.71
CA ARG A 77 -5.60 23.04 -8.54
C ARG A 77 -5.04 24.18 -7.69
N MET A 78 -5.80 24.68 -6.72
CA MET A 78 -5.35 25.72 -5.79
C MET A 78 -4.15 25.27 -4.95
N LYS A 79 -4.22 24.06 -4.38
CA LYS A 79 -3.11 23.51 -3.57
C LYS A 79 -1.84 23.39 -4.40
N LEU A 80 -1.93 22.83 -5.60
CA LEU A 80 -0.77 22.64 -6.46
C LEU A 80 -0.19 23.97 -6.94
N ALA A 81 -1.03 24.92 -7.34
CA ALA A 81 -0.58 26.27 -7.71
C ALA A 81 0.17 26.95 -6.56
N LYS A 82 -0.34 26.81 -5.33
CA LYS A 82 0.34 27.33 -4.14
C LYS A 82 1.69 26.65 -3.93
N THR A 83 1.75 25.33 -3.97
CA THR A 83 3.00 24.57 -3.82
C THR A 83 4.05 24.99 -4.84
N ILE A 84 3.67 25.13 -6.12
CA ILE A 84 4.59 25.54 -7.17
C ILE A 84 5.07 26.98 -6.95
N ASN A 85 4.19 27.91 -6.60
CA ASN A 85 4.60 29.30 -6.31
C ASN A 85 5.54 29.39 -5.10
N ASP A 86 5.25 28.63 -4.04
CA ASP A 86 6.05 28.62 -2.81
C ASP A 86 7.44 28.01 -3.06
N GLN A 87 7.55 27.03 -3.96
CA GLN A 87 8.81 26.34 -4.27
C GLN A 87 9.60 26.99 -5.42
N HIS A 88 8.92 27.71 -6.32
CA HIS A 88 9.49 28.20 -7.57
C HIS A 88 8.99 29.62 -7.86
N THR A 89 9.58 30.60 -7.18
CA THR A 89 9.18 32.02 -7.25
C THR A 89 9.20 32.61 -8.66
N ASN A 90 9.96 32.03 -9.59
CA ASN A 90 10.07 32.48 -10.98
C ASN A 90 9.22 31.68 -11.99
N PHE A 91 8.47 30.67 -11.56
CA PHE A 91 7.65 29.87 -12.48
C PHE A 91 6.44 30.66 -12.97
N LYS A 92 6.33 30.84 -14.30
CA LYS A 92 5.25 31.63 -14.90
C LYS A 92 4.08 30.74 -15.28
N PHE A 93 2.90 31.04 -14.74
CA PHE A 93 1.67 30.41 -15.21
C PHE A 93 1.14 31.11 -16.45
N ILE A 94 1.05 30.37 -17.56
CA ILE A 94 0.47 30.88 -18.80
C ILE A 94 -1.05 30.76 -18.80
N ASN A 95 -1.71 31.52 -19.67
CA ASN A 95 -3.12 31.33 -20.00
C ASN A 95 -3.27 30.46 -21.25
N ALA A 96 -4.29 29.60 -21.27
CA ALA A 96 -4.67 28.81 -22.44
C ALA A 96 -6.05 29.26 -22.94
N ILE A 97 -6.07 30.11 -23.98
CA ILE A 97 -7.30 30.68 -24.53
C ILE A 97 -7.50 30.09 -25.93
N HIS A 98 -8.59 29.36 -26.12
CA HIS A 98 -8.93 28.75 -27.40
C HIS A 98 -9.22 29.83 -28.46
N PRO A 99 -8.78 29.69 -29.72
CA PRO A 99 -9.02 30.69 -30.77
C PRO A 99 -10.50 30.97 -31.09
N GLN A 100 -11.39 30.04 -30.75
CA GLN A 100 -12.85 30.20 -30.88
C GLN A 100 -13.53 30.77 -29.63
N ALA A 101 -12.79 31.22 -28.63
CA ALA A 101 -13.37 31.99 -27.53
C ALA A 101 -13.64 33.43 -27.98
N ILE A 102 -14.74 34.01 -27.51
CA ILE A 102 -15.11 35.41 -27.79
C ILE A 102 -14.84 36.23 -26.53
N ILE A 103 -13.92 37.18 -26.62
CA ILE A 103 -13.50 38.03 -25.52
C ILE A 103 -13.92 39.47 -25.81
N GLY A 104 -14.74 40.04 -24.93
CA GLY A 104 -15.24 41.41 -25.01
C GLY A 104 -14.20 42.47 -24.67
N LYS A 105 -14.59 43.73 -24.86
CA LYS A 105 -13.74 44.89 -24.57
C LYS A 105 -13.42 44.97 -23.07
N ASN A 106 -12.20 45.38 -22.73
CA ASN A 106 -11.73 45.60 -21.35
C ASN A 106 -11.78 44.36 -20.41
N VAL A 107 -11.93 43.16 -20.96
CA VAL A 107 -11.89 41.93 -20.17
C VAL A 107 -10.50 41.72 -19.59
N GLN A 108 -10.45 41.36 -18.30
CA GLN A 108 -9.21 41.02 -17.60
C GLN A 108 -9.20 39.52 -17.29
N ILE A 109 -8.13 38.81 -17.67
CA ILE A 109 -7.93 37.38 -17.38
C ILE A 109 -6.57 37.20 -16.74
N ASP A 110 -6.56 36.90 -15.45
CA ASP A 110 -5.33 36.69 -14.69
C ASP A 110 -4.68 35.33 -15.00
N ALA A 111 -3.41 35.22 -14.64
CA ALA A 111 -2.52 34.10 -14.95
C ALA A 111 -3.04 32.71 -14.55
N GLY A 112 -2.63 31.70 -15.31
CA GLY A 112 -2.95 30.30 -15.09
C GLY A 112 -4.37 29.88 -15.48
N SER A 113 -5.13 30.79 -16.08
CA SER A 113 -6.54 30.55 -16.45
C SER A 113 -6.67 29.97 -17.86
N CYS A 114 -7.72 29.19 -18.08
CA CYS A 114 -8.04 28.65 -19.38
C CYS A 114 -9.47 29.01 -19.82
N VAL A 115 -9.61 29.25 -21.12
CA VAL A 115 -10.85 29.62 -21.79
C VAL A 115 -11.02 28.70 -22.99
N MET A 116 -12.03 27.85 -22.94
CA MET A 116 -12.24 26.76 -23.89
C MET A 116 -12.99 27.22 -25.14
N ALA A 117 -13.11 26.32 -26.12
CA ALA A 117 -13.79 26.59 -27.38
C ALA A 117 -15.24 27.09 -27.19
N GLY A 118 -15.59 28.17 -27.88
CA GLY A 118 -16.93 28.76 -27.87
C GLY A 118 -17.32 29.45 -26.56
N ALA A 119 -16.42 29.56 -25.58
CA ALA A 119 -16.69 30.35 -24.39
C ALA A 119 -16.78 31.85 -24.73
N ILE A 120 -17.69 32.56 -24.06
CA ILE A 120 -17.94 33.99 -24.28
C ILE A 120 -17.71 34.72 -22.96
N ILE A 121 -16.87 35.75 -22.97
CA ILE A 121 -16.62 36.63 -21.82
C ILE A 121 -16.91 38.05 -22.25
N ASN A 122 -17.97 38.67 -21.72
CA ASN A 122 -18.45 39.98 -22.15
C ASN A 122 -17.69 41.15 -21.51
N ALA A 123 -17.99 42.36 -21.99
CA ALA A 123 -17.26 43.58 -21.65
C ALA A 123 -17.09 43.81 -20.14
N ASP A 124 -15.92 44.33 -19.77
CA ASP A 124 -15.56 44.74 -18.40
C ASP A 124 -15.56 43.60 -17.34
N ALA A 125 -15.73 42.34 -17.77
CA ALA A 125 -15.62 41.19 -16.88
C ALA A 125 -14.18 40.92 -16.40
N LYS A 126 -14.03 40.45 -15.16
CA LYS A 126 -12.76 40.15 -14.49
C LYS A 126 -12.70 38.69 -14.08
N ILE A 127 -11.71 37.97 -14.60
CA ILE A 127 -11.46 36.56 -14.33
C ILE A 127 -10.14 36.43 -13.54
N GLY A 128 -10.24 35.94 -12.31
CA GLY A 128 -9.10 35.76 -11.42
C GLY A 128 -8.20 34.59 -11.82
N THR A 129 -7.08 34.44 -11.11
CA THR A 129 -6.06 33.43 -11.43
C THR A 129 -6.58 31.99 -11.40
N HIS A 130 -6.04 31.15 -12.29
CA HIS A 130 -6.35 29.72 -12.35
C HIS A 130 -7.83 29.37 -12.49
N CYS A 131 -8.60 30.21 -13.19
CA CYS A 131 -9.99 29.92 -13.50
C CYS A 131 -10.12 29.04 -14.74
N ILE A 132 -11.18 28.24 -14.77
CA ILE A 132 -11.60 27.46 -15.93
C ILE A 132 -12.90 28.07 -16.45
N ILE A 133 -12.88 28.62 -17.67
CA ILE A 133 -14.07 29.07 -18.40
C ILE A 133 -14.32 28.08 -19.54
N ASN A 134 -15.20 27.12 -19.29
CA ASN A 134 -15.26 25.89 -20.07
C ASN A 134 -16.11 26.03 -21.36
N THR A 135 -16.14 24.98 -22.16
CA THR A 135 -16.70 24.97 -23.52
C THR A 135 -18.11 25.53 -23.57
N LYS A 136 -18.36 26.51 -24.44
CA LYS A 136 -19.67 27.17 -24.61
C LYS A 136 -20.24 27.82 -23.33
N SER A 137 -19.44 28.04 -22.30
CA SER A 137 -19.89 28.83 -21.15
C SER A 137 -19.93 30.32 -21.49
N SER A 138 -20.78 31.07 -20.78
CA SER A 138 -20.94 32.51 -20.98
C SER A 138 -20.81 33.26 -19.66
N VAL A 139 -19.96 34.28 -19.68
CA VAL A 139 -19.78 35.24 -18.59
C VAL A 139 -20.32 36.59 -19.05
N GLY A 140 -21.37 37.09 -18.39
CA GLY A 140 -21.99 38.38 -18.68
C GLY A 140 -21.07 39.58 -18.41
N HIS A 141 -21.51 40.77 -18.83
CA HIS A 141 -20.76 42.01 -18.62
C HIS A 141 -20.61 42.32 -17.12
N ASP A 142 -19.57 43.05 -16.74
CA ASP A 142 -19.29 43.47 -15.34
C ASP A 142 -19.12 42.32 -14.32
N CYS A 143 -19.00 41.06 -14.76
CA CYS A 143 -18.82 39.92 -13.87
C CYS A 143 -17.47 39.97 -13.13
N ASN A 144 -17.45 39.51 -11.88
CA ASN A 144 -16.24 39.42 -11.06
C ASN A 144 -16.06 37.99 -10.53
N ILE A 145 -15.24 37.20 -11.24
CA ILE A 145 -14.93 35.81 -10.91
C ILE A 145 -13.59 35.78 -10.19
N LYS A 146 -13.56 35.37 -8.91
CA LYS A 146 -12.31 35.27 -8.13
C LYS A 146 -11.47 34.05 -8.54
N CYS A 147 -10.32 33.85 -7.89
CA CYS A 147 -9.37 32.78 -8.24
C CYS A 147 -9.94 31.35 -8.12
N TYR A 148 -9.38 30.43 -8.91
CA TYR A 148 -9.61 28.98 -8.85
C TYR A 148 -11.06 28.55 -9.09
N ASN A 149 -11.85 29.36 -9.78
CA ASN A 149 -13.22 29.02 -10.13
C ASN A 149 -13.29 28.08 -11.34
N SER A 150 -14.41 27.37 -11.46
CA SER A 150 -14.76 26.65 -12.67
C SER A 150 -16.18 27.00 -13.11
N ILE A 151 -16.29 27.52 -14.32
CA ILE A 151 -17.54 27.75 -15.04
C ILE A 151 -17.63 26.62 -16.06
N ALA A 152 -18.44 25.61 -15.77
CA ALA A 152 -18.50 24.37 -16.53
C ALA A 152 -19.18 24.56 -17.90
N PRO A 153 -19.17 23.54 -18.78
CA PRO A 153 -19.67 23.71 -20.14
C PRO A 153 -21.13 24.18 -20.16
N GLY A 154 -21.44 25.12 -21.06
CA GLY A 154 -22.80 25.67 -21.21
C GLY A 154 -23.34 26.45 -19.99
N ALA A 155 -22.57 26.61 -18.91
CA ALA A 155 -22.99 27.44 -17.80
C ALA A 155 -23.06 28.91 -18.23
N THR A 156 -24.11 29.62 -17.80
CA THR A 156 -24.40 31.00 -18.20
C THR A 156 -24.51 31.90 -16.99
N LEU A 157 -23.75 32.99 -16.97
CA LEU A 157 -23.80 34.03 -15.95
C LEU A 157 -24.36 35.32 -16.57
N GLY A 158 -25.40 35.89 -15.96
CA GLY A 158 -25.93 37.22 -16.30
C GLY A 158 -24.94 38.35 -15.98
N GLY A 159 -25.37 39.60 -16.21
CA GLY A 159 -24.54 40.78 -15.92
C GLY A 159 -24.24 40.96 -14.43
N ASN A 160 -23.07 41.49 -14.10
CA ASN A 160 -22.69 41.88 -12.74
C ASN A 160 -22.73 40.73 -11.70
N VAL A 161 -22.46 39.50 -12.12
CA VAL A 161 -22.39 38.33 -11.22
C VAL A 161 -21.04 38.27 -10.50
N HIS A 162 -21.08 37.98 -9.21
CA HIS A 162 -19.90 37.88 -8.35
C HIS A 162 -19.71 36.45 -7.85
N ILE A 163 -18.54 35.84 -8.13
CA ILE A 163 -18.23 34.46 -7.71
C ILE A 163 -17.00 34.45 -6.81
N GLY A 164 -17.17 33.99 -5.57
CA GLY A 164 -16.10 33.80 -4.59
C GLY A 164 -15.05 32.76 -5.02
N LYS A 165 -13.92 32.71 -4.30
CA LYS A 165 -12.81 31.80 -4.64
C LYS A 165 -13.23 30.33 -4.58
N CYS A 166 -12.67 29.51 -5.46
CA CYS A 166 -12.80 28.04 -5.47
C CYS A 166 -14.25 27.51 -5.60
N SER A 167 -15.14 28.26 -6.24
CA SER A 167 -16.53 27.87 -6.49
C SER A 167 -16.71 27.23 -7.87
N SER A 168 -17.77 26.45 -8.01
CA SER A 168 -18.10 25.76 -9.25
C SER A 168 -19.52 26.06 -9.68
N ILE A 169 -19.65 26.50 -10.94
CA ILE A 169 -20.92 26.59 -11.63
C ILE A 169 -20.98 25.41 -12.60
N SER A 170 -21.77 24.40 -12.27
CA SER A 170 -21.76 23.12 -12.99
C SER A 170 -22.46 23.21 -14.34
N ILE A 171 -22.35 22.13 -15.12
CA ILE A 171 -22.78 22.08 -16.53
C ILE A 171 -24.21 22.60 -16.70
N ASN A 172 -24.41 23.49 -17.68
CA ASN A 172 -25.69 24.11 -18.02
C ASN A 172 -26.41 24.86 -16.88
N ALA A 173 -25.75 25.18 -15.77
CA ALA A 173 -26.35 26.03 -14.74
C ALA A 173 -26.45 27.48 -15.21
N THR A 174 -27.53 28.16 -14.82
CA THR A 174 -27.78 29.57 -15.13
C THR A 174 -27.81 30.40 -13.86
N VAL A 175 -27.05 31.49 -13.82
CA VAL A 175 -27.03 32.46 -12.73
C VAL A 175 -27.52 33.79 -13.28
N ILE A 176 -28.62 34.32 -12.76
CA ILE A 176 -29.15 35.61 -13.23
C ILE A 176 -28.25 36.78 -12.82
N GLU A 177 -28.47 37.94 -13.41
CA GLU A 177 -27.74 39.16 -13.13
C GLU A 177 -27.76 39.58 -11.65
N ASN A 178 -26.73 40.32 -11.23
CA ASN A 178 -26.58 40.89 -9.87
C ASN A 178 -26.51 39.85 -8.72
N VAL A 179 -26.34 38.57 -9.02
CA VAL A 179 -26.21 37.51 -8.02
C VAL A 179 -24.78 37.36 -7.49
N HIS A 180 -24.68 37.10 -6.19
CA HIS A 180 -23.45 36.81 -5.47
C HIS A 180 -23.40 35.34 -5.02
N ILE A 181 -22.35 34.64 -5.42
CA ILE A 181 -22.05 33.26 -5.02
C ILE A 181 -20.80 33.28 -4.13
N GLY A 182 -20.92 32.72 -2.93
CA GLY A 182 -19.84 32.65 -1.95
C GLY A 182 -18.65 31.78 -2.38
N LYS A 183 -17.66 31.68 -1.50
CA LYS A 183 -16.43 30.88 -1.72
C LYS A 183 -16.72 29.41 -1.51
N HIS A 184 -16.01 28.53 -2.23
CA HIS A 184 -16.17 27.08 -2.11
C HIS A 184 -17.64 26.63 -2.24
N THR A 185 -18.41 27.28 -3.11
CA THR A 185 -19.82 26.97 -3.32
C THR A 185 -20.00 26.24 -4.63
N VAL A 186 -20.85 25.21 -4.64
CA VAL A 186 -21.16 24.41 -5.83
C VAL A 186 -22.60 24.67 -6.23
N ILE A 187 -22.78 25.21 -7.43
CA ILE A 187 -24.06 25.26 -8.12
C ILE A 187 -24.15 24.01 -8.98
N GLY A 188 -25.16 23.20 -8.72
CA GLY A 188 -25.43 21.94 -9.38
C GLY A 188 -25.76 22.09 -10.86
N ALA A 189 -25.66 20.98 -11.59
CA ALA A 189 -25.95 20.95 -13.02
C ALA A 189 -27.40 21.39 -13.30
N ALA A 190 -27.59 22.13 -14.39
CA ALA A 190 -28.89 22.64 -14.85
C ALA A 190 -29.67 23.48 -13.81
N ALA A 191 -29.03 23.99 -12.76
CA ALA A 191 -29.69 24.79 -11.74
C ALA A 191 -29.92 26.24 -12.20
N LEU A 192 -31.01 26.87 -11.75
CA LEU A 192 -31.30 28.30 -11.97
C LEU A 192 -31.10 29.07 -10.67
N VAL A 193 -30.03 29.85 -10.57
CA VAL A 193 -29.73 30.68 -9.40
C VAL A 193 -30.33 32.06 -9.60
N ASN A 194 -31.41 32.36 -8.89
CA ASN A 194 -32.09 33.66 -8.91
C ASN A 194 -31.93 34.47 -7.60
N LYS A 195 -31.09 33.99 -6.67
CA LYS A 195 -30.79 34.63 -5.38
C LYS A 195 -29.35 34.37 -4.98
N ASN A 196 -28.80 35.24 -4.12
CA ASN A 196 -27.46 35.06 -3.57
C ASN A 196 -27.33 33.73 -2.82
N ILE A 197 -26.18 33.07 -2.98
CA ILE A 197 -25.85 31.83 -2.28
C ILE A 197 -24.57 32.04 -1.49
N GLY A 198 -24.61 31.72 -0.20
CA GLY A 198 -23.48 31.86 0.72
C GLY A 198 -22.28 30.97 0.39
N SER A 199 -21.22 31.08 1.19
CA SER A 199 -20.01 30.25 1.04
C SER A 199 -20.24 28.83 1.56
N ASN A 200 -19.45 27.87 1.05
CA ASN A 200 -19.44 26.47 1.49
C ASN A 200 -20.79 25.76 1.33
N LYS A 201 -21.58 26.16 0.33
CA LYS A 201 -22.90 25.56 0.06
C LYS A 201 -22.87 24.66 -1.16
N VAL A 202 -23.81 23.73 -1.20
CA VAL A 202 -24.21 23.01 -2.42
C VAL A 202 -25.65 23.37 -2.71
N ALA A 203 -25.93 23.85 -3.92
CA ALA A 203 -27.28 24.24 -4.33
C ALA A 203 -27.69 23.59 -5.66
N TYR A 204 -28.93 23.13 -5.75
CA TYR A 204 -29.50 22.46 -6.93
C TYR A 204 -30.92 22.94 -7.21
N GLY A 205 -31.40 22.73 -8.43
CA GLY A 205 -32.80 22.89 -8.81
C GLY A 205 -33.12 24.18 -9.55
N ILE A 206 -34.40 24.32 -9.93
CA ILE A 206 -34.97 25.48 -10.63
C ILE A 206 -36.22 25.91 -9.85
N PRO A 207 -36.16 27.00 -9.06
CA PRO A 207 -34.96 27.76 -8.70
C PRO A 207 -34.02 26.96 -7.77
N ALA A 208 -32.75 27.32 -7.76
CA ALA A 208 -31.72 26.67 -7.00
C ALA A 208 -31.93 26.89 -5.49
N LYS A 209 -31.94 25.79 -4.72
CA LYS A 209 -32.01 25.81 -3.25
C LYS A 209 -30.76 25.16 -2.68
N VAL A 210 -30.29 25.67 -1.55
CA VAL A 210 -29.20 25.04 -0.78
C VAL A 210 -29.69 23.69 -0.26
N VAL A 211 -28.99 22.61 -0.63
CA VAL A 211 -29.34 21.24 -0.23
C VAL A 211 -28.43 20.68 0.85
N LYS A 212 -27.19 21.18 0.96
CA LYS A 212 -26.26 20.84 2.04
C LYS A 212 -25.12 21.83 2.18
N GLU A 213 -24.50 21.81 3.35
CA GLU A 213 -23.16 22.36 3.56
C GLU A 213 -22.11 21.48 2.87
N ARG A 214 -20.97 22.06 2.50
CA ARG A 214 -19.78 21.32 2.06
C ARG A 214 -18.52 21.81 2.73
N LYS A 215 -17.55 20.93 2.90
CA LYS A 215 -16.20 21.31 3.33
C LYS A 215 -15.40 21.79 2.11
N LYS A 216 -14.30 22.51 2.37
CA LYS A 216 -13.48 23.12 1.29
C LYS A 216 -12.81 22.03 0.44
N GLU A 217 -12.49 20.90 1.06
CA GLU A 217 -11.79 19.75 0.50
C GLU A 217 -12.70 18.80 -0.29
N ASP A 218 -14.02 18.92 -0.15
CA ASP A 218 -14.96 18.01 -0.79
C ASP A 218 -14.81 18.09 -2.32
N ARG A 219 -14.64 16.96 -3.00
CA ARG A 219 -14.60 16.97 -4.48
C ARG A 219 -15.97 17.33 -5.04
N TYR A 220 -15.99 18.17 -6.09
CA TYR A 220 -17.22 18.50 -6.82
C TYR A 220 -17.27 17.89 -8.23
N LEU A 221 -16.12 17.57 -8.83
CA LEU A 221 -16.01 16.83 -10.10
C LEU A 221 -15.91 15.33 -9.86
N GLY A 222 -16.43 14.54 -10.80
CA GLY A 222 -16.40 13.07 -10.72
C GLY A 222 -17.53 12.48 -9.86
N LEU A 223 -18.57 13.26 -9.55
CA LEU A 223 -19.79 12.79 -8.90
C LEU A 223 -20.77 12.17 -9.92
N VAL A 224 -20.29 11.26 -10.79
CA VAL A 224 -21.08 10.07 -11.02
C VAL A 224 -20.70 9.20 -9.84
N THR A 225 -21.63 9.03 -8.90
CA THR A 225 -21.46 8.01 -7.87
C THR A 225 -21.44 6.64 -8.55
N THR A 226 -20.31 6.22 -9.10
CA THR A 226 -19.76 5.01 -8.49
C THR A 226 -19.46 5.49 -7.08
N LYS A 227 -20.21 4.99 -6.08
CA LYS A 227 -19.75 5.04 -4.70
C LYS A 227 -18.23 4.77 -4.73
N ASN A 228 -17.44 5.37 -3.88
CA ASN A 228 -16.21 4.67 -3.52
C ASN A 228 -16.72 3.35 -2.91
N THR A 229 -16.78 2.32 -3.74
CA THR A 229 -17.32 1.00 -3.38
C THR A 229 -16.36 0.27 -2.46
N ASN A 230 -15.13 0.78 -2.41
CA ASN A 230 -14.09 0.42 -1.46
C ASN A 230 -14.41 0.98 -0.07
N THR A 231 -14.93 0.11 0.80
CA THR A 231 -15.12 0.40 2.23
C THR A 231 -14.09 -0.39 3.03
N LEU A 232 -13.35 0.29 3.91
CA LEU A 232 -12.48 -0.37 4.87
C LEU A 232 -13.26 -0.65 6.14
N GLU A 233 -13.24 -1.90 6.58
CA GLU A 233 -13.74 -2.32 7.87
C GLU A 233 -12.58 -2.75 8.77
N PHE A 234 -12.72 -2.49 10.07
CA PHE A 234 -11.81 -2.94 11.10
C PHE A 234 -12.58 -3.78 12.11
N HIS A 235 -12.08 -4.97 12.38
CA HIS A 235 -12.72 -5.96 13.23
C HIS A 235 -11.75 -6.44 14.31
N THR A 236 -12.28 -6.78 15.49
CA THR A 236 -11.51 -7.40 16.58
C THR A 236 -12.15 -8.74 16.91
N ILE A 237 -11.35 -9.80 16.99
CA ILE A 237 -11.85 -11.13 17.34
C ILE A 237 -11.91 -11.23 18.85
N THR A 238 -13.12 -11.39 19.37
CA THR A 238 -13.42 -11.45 20.81
C THR A 238 -14.23 -12.68 21.21
N ASN A 239 -14.95 -13.29 20.26
CA ASN A 239 -15.84 -14.40 20.50
C ASN A 239 -15.89 -15.37 19.29
N ALA A 240 -16.65 -16.46 19.42
CA ALA A 240 -16.76 -17.48 18.38
C ALA A 240 -17.43 -16.98 17.08
N ALA A 241 -18.38 -16.04 17.16
CA ALA A 241 -19.02 -15.48 15.97
C ALA A 241 -18.05 -14.61 15.15
N ASP A 242 -17.13 -13.91 15.81
CA ASP A 242 -16.07 -13.16 15.12
C ASP A 242 -15.10 -14.10 14.38
N ILE A 243 -14.80 -15.27 14.98
CA ILE A 243 -13.98 -16.31 14.36
C ILE A 243 -14.65 -16.84 13.10
N GLU A 244 -15.95 -17.14 13.17
CA GLU A 244 -16.73 -17.58 12.00
C GLU A 244 -16.73 -16.51 10.90
N THR A 245 -16.95 -15.25 11.26
CA THR A 245 -16.91 -14.10 10.33
C THR A 245 -15.55 -13.95 9.66
N TYR A 246 -14.46 -14.08 10.42
CA TYR A 246 -13.10 -14.03 9.89
C TYR A 246 -12.85 -15.17 8.88
N ASN A 247 -13.22 -16.41 9.25
CA ASN A 247 -13.03 -17.57 8.39
C ASN A 247 -13.84 -17.46 7.11
N ASN A 248 -15.09 -16.98 7.18
CA ASN A 248 -15.93 -16.73 6.02
C ASN A 248 -15.32 -15.65 5.11
N THR A 249 -14.76 -14.59 5.70
CA THR A 249 -14.08 -13.51 4.94
C THR A 249 -12.83 -14.02 4.25
N LEU A 250 -12.00 -14.81 4.95
CA LEU A 250 -10.81 -15.43 4.38
C LEU A 250 -11.19 -16.31 3.18
N GLN A 251 -12.14 -17.23 3.37
CA GLN A 251 -12.63 -18.13 2.32
C GLN A 251 -13.22 -17.39 1.11
N ALA A 252 -13.90 -16.26 1.34
CA ALA A 252 -14.48 -15.45 0.26
C ALA A 252 -13.43 -14.77 -0.62
N ILE A 253 -12.22 -14.50 -0.08
CA ILE A 253 -11.13 -13.91 -0.86
C ILE A 253 -10.25 -15.02 -1.46
N ASP A 254 -9.78 -15.95 -0.64
CA ASP A 254 -8.93 -17.08 -1.03
C ASP A 254 -8.92 -18.18 0.05
N ASN A 255 -9.25 -19.41 -0.31
CA ASN A 255 -9.35 -20.54 0.60
C ASN A 255 -8.04 -21.34 0.78
N ASP A 256 -6.98 -21.04 0.04
CA ASP A 256 -5.68 -21.75 0.08
C ASP A 256 -4.56 -20.89 0.70
N GLN A 257 -4.83 -20.31 1.88
CA GLN A 257 -3.94 -19.32 2.53
C GLN A 257 -3.69 -19.63 4.01
N VAL A 258 -2.86 -20.65 4.30
CA VAL A 258 -2.56 -21.12 5.67
C VAL A 258 -2.02 -19.99 6.56
N PHE A 259 -1.15 -19.15 6.01
CA PHE A 259 -0.50 -18.05 6.75
C PHE A 259 -1.47 -16.96 7.24
N TYR A 260 -2.72 -17.02 6.79
CA TYR A 260 -3.79 -16.11 7.16
C TYR A 260 -4.86 -16.78 8.04
N THR A 261 -4.73 -18.07 8.33
CA THR A 261 -5.65 -18.75 9.26
C THR A 261 -5.40 -18.32 10.70
N LEU A 262 -6.44 -18.30 11.53
CA LEU A 262 -6.28 -17.97 12.94
C LEU A 262 -5.41 -18.98 13.68
N ALA A 263 -5.43 -20.26 13.30
CA ALA A 263 -4.51 -21.25 13.87
C ALA A 263 -3.03 -20.94 13.59
N TYR A 264 -2.73 -20.31 12.45
CA TYR A 264 -1.38 -19.84 12.17
C TYR A 264 -1.08 -18.51 12.89
N CYS A 265 -1.97 -17.53 12.78
CA CYS A 265 -1.74 -16.18 13.30
C CYS A 265 -1.76 -16.10 14.85
N ASN A 266 -2.52 -16.97 15.52
CA ASN A 266 -2.69 -16.94 16.97
C ASN A 266 -1.61 -17.75 17.68
N THR A 267 -0.35 -17.36 17.49
CA THR A 267 0.80 -18.04 18.08
C THR A 267 0.99 -17.76 19.56
N LEU A 268 0.31 -16.76 20.12
CA LEU A 268 0.48 -16.28 21.49
C LEU A 268 -0.89 -16.15 22.18
N PRO A 269 -1.14 -16.85 23.31
CA PRO A 269 -2.45 -16.89 23.97
C PRO A 269 -2.99 -15.52 24.40
N ASP A 270 -2.10 -14.57 24.68
CA ASP A 270 -2.47 -13.27 25.28
C ASP A 270 -2.72 -12.14 24.26
N LYS A 271 -2.70 -12.43 22.95
CA LYS A 271 -2.86 -11.40 21.90
C LYS A 271 -4.10 -11.64 21.06
N ASN A 272 -5.15 -10.86 21.36
CA ASN A 272 -6.32 -10.78 20.49
C ASN A 272 -5.91 -10.34 19.08
N ILE A 273 -6.39 -11.07 18.07
CA ILE A 273 -6.20 -10.73 16.67
C ILE A 273 -7.28 -9.71 16.28
N SER A 274 -6.85 -8.68 15.57
CA SER A 274 -7.72 -7.76 14.85
C SER A 274 -7.41 -7.89 13.36
N TYR A 275 -8.29 -7.40 12.50
CA TYR A 275 -8.05 -7.47 11.06
C TYR A 275 -8.75 -6.34 10.33
N PHE A 276 -8.14 -5.95 9.22
CA PHE A 276 -8.74 -5.04 8.25
C PHE A 276 -9.34 -5.85 7.09
N VAL A 277 -10.48 -5.37 6.58
CA VAL A 277 -11.09 -5.87 5.35
C VAL A 277 -11.37 -4.70 4.43
N LEU A 278 -10.81 -4.71 3.23
CA LEU A 278 -11.31 -3.84 2.16
C LEU A 278 -12.41 -4.61 1.44
N LYS A 279 -13.60 -4.01 1.37
CA LYS A 279 -14.69 -4.50 0.53
C LYS A 279 -14.82 -3.64 -0.71
N ASP A 280 -14.92 -4.23 -1.88
CA ASP A 280 -15.32 -3.56 -3.12
C ASP A 280 -16.76 -3.99 -3.44
N ASN A 281 -17.72 -3.06 -3.40
CA ASN A 281 -19.14 -3.35 -3.58
C ASN A 281 -19.63 -4.41 -2.59
N ASP A 282 -19.32 -4.22 -1.31
CA ASP A 282 -19.62 -5.14 -0.19
C ASP A 282 -18.95 -6.54 -0.29
N THR A 283 -18.19 -6.81 -1.36
CA THR A 283 -17.42 -8.05 -1.53
C THR A 283 -16.03 -7.88 -0.93
N PRO A 284 -15.57 -8.73 0.01
CA PRO A 284 -14.23 -8.63 0.55
C PRO A 284 -13.20 -8.90 -0.56
N VAL A 285 -12.21 -8.01 -0.70
CA VAL A 285 -11.16 -8.10 -1.73
C VAL A 285 -9.75 -8.11 -1.16
N ILE A 286 -9.56 -7.53 0.03
CA ILE A 286 -8.28 -7.55 0.77
C ILE A 286 -8.56 -7.84 2.24
N LEU A 287 -7.79 -8.75 2.85
CA LEU A 287 -7.81 -9.04 4.28
C LEU A 287 -6.40 -8.91 4.87
N MET A 288 -6.26 -8.25 6.02
CA MET A 288 -4.98 -8.10 6.69
C MET A 288 -5.12 -8.33 8.20
N PRO A 289 -4.69 -9.49 8.72
CA PRO A 289 -4.65 -9.75 10.15
C PRO A 289 -3.51 -8.96 10.81
N ILE A 290 -3.77 -8.46 12.00
CA ILE A 290 -2.85 -7.67 12.83
C ILE A 290 -3.04 -7.98 14.32
N HIS A 291 -2.04 -7.68 15.12
CA HIS A 291 -2.18 -7.47 16.55
C HIS A 291 -2.21 -5.97 16.82
N ARG A 292 -3.16 -5.53 17.65
CA ARG A 292 -3.27 -4.16 18.14
C ARG A 292 -2.93 -4.15 19.62
N ASN A 293 -1.72 -3.74 19.96
CA ASN A 293 -1.18 -3.81 21.32
C ASN A 293 -1.24 -2.43 21.97
N ALA A 294 -1.83 -2.32 23.16
CA ALA A 294 -1.77 -1.09 23.93
C ALA A 294 -0.31 -0.81 24.37
N ILE A 295 0.13 0.43 24.22
CA ILE A 295 1.47 0.87 24.64
C ILE A 295 1.45 0.98 26.17
N LYS A 296 2.28 0.17 26.83
CA LYS A 296 2.34 0.09 28.31
C LYS A 296 3.20 1.20 28.94
N ARG A 297 3.92 1.97 28.14
CA ARG A 297 4.85 3.01 28.60
C ARG A 297 4.09 4.31 28.87
N ASN A 298 4.21 4.83 30.09
CA ASN A 298 3.55 6.07 30.50
C ASN A 298 4.18 7.29 29.83
N ILE A 299 3.32 8.23 29.42
CA ILE A 299 3.73 9.54 28.92
C ILE A 299 3.31 10.59 29.95
N PRO A 300 4.22 11.44 30.45
CA PRO A 300 3.86 12.49 31.41
C PRO A 300 2.73 13.36 30.88
N ASP A 301 1.75 13.64 31.75
CA ASP A 301 0.58 14.49 31.50
C ASP A 301 -0.33 14.03 30.34
N ASP A 302 -0.33 12.73 30.00
CA ASP A 302 -1.22 12.16 28.98
C ASP A 302 -1.82 10.83 29.43
N THR A 303 -3.14 10.81 29.61
CA THR A 303 -3.91 9.63 30.01
C THR A 303 -4.47 8.84 28.83
N THR A 304 -4.19 9.27 27.59
CA THR A 304 -4.69 8.63 26.38
C THR A 304 -4.06 7.25 26.19
N VAL A 305 -4.88 6.24 25.90
CA VAL A 305 -4.38 4.92 25.51
C VAL A 305 -3.97 4.94 24.04
N TYR A 306 -2.69 4.70 23.80
CA TYR A 306 -2.10 4.59 22.47
C TYR A 306 -1.80 3.13 22.10
N TYR A 307 -1.68 2.86 20.80
CA TYR A 307 -1.50 1.51 20.29
C TYR A 307 -0.34 1.38 19.31
N ASP A 308 0.34 0.24 19.39
CA ASP A 308 1.21 -0.27 18.33
C ASP A 308 0.49 -1.36 17.55
N VAL A 309 0.59 -1.29 16.22
CA VAL A 309 0.10 -2.32 15.32
C VAL A 309 1.25 -3.19 14.86
N THR A 310 1.11 -4.51 14.96
CA THR A 310 2.13 -5.45 14.47
C THR A 310 1.48 -6.58 13.69
N ALA A 311 2.05 -6.96 12.55
CA ALA A 311 1.63 -8.18 11.86
C ALA A 311 1.85 -9.43 12.74
N PRO A 312 1.03 -10.48 12.57
CA PRO A 312 1.36 -11.82 13.04
C PRO A 312 2.78 -12.24 12.64
N TYR A 313 3.34 -13.18 13.38
CA TYR A 313 4.66 -13.71 13.07
C TYR A 313 4.64 -14.50 11.74
N GLY A 314 5.77 -14.52 11.03
CA GLY A 314 5.90 -15.23 9.74
C GLY A 314 5.49 -14.41 8.51
N TYR A 315 4.85 -15.05 7.53
CA TYR A 315 4.52 -14.46 6.23
C TYR A 315 3.11 -13.86 6.23
N SER A 316 2.98 -12.57 6.54
CA SER A 316 1.69 -11.88 6.66
C SER A 316 1.58 -10.71 5.67
N GLY A 317 1.01 -9.56 6.07
CA GLY A 317 0.70 -8.42 5.20
C GLY A 317 -0.68 -8.52 4.58
N PRO A 318 -1.08 -7.63 3.65
CA PRO A 318 -2.37 -7.73 3.00
C PRO A 318 -2.46 -8.98 2.12
N MET A 319 -3.51 -9.76 2.32
CA MET A 319 -3.90 -10.90 1.50
C MET A 319 -4.92 -10.44 0.45
N TYR A 320 -4.74 -10.87 -0.79
CA TYR A 320 -5.63 -10.52 -1.90
C TYR A 320 -5.47 -11.50 -3.06
N HIS A 321 -6.53 -11.71 -3.83
CA HIS A 321 -6.42 -12.38 -5.12
C HIS A 321 -5.71 -11.47 -6.14
N THR A 322 -4.87 -12.02 -7.02
CA THR A 322 -4.04 -11.24 -7.97
C THR A 322 -4.85 -10.21 -8.78
N ALA A 323 -6.11 -10.53 -9.10
CA ALA A 323 -7.04 -9.62 -9.80
C ALA A 323 -7.32 -8.30 -9.05
N ASN A 324 -7.15 -8.27 -7.72
CA ASN A 324 -7.42 -7.12 -6.85
C ASN A 324 -6.15 -6.34 -6.46
N LYS A 325 -5.01 -6.62 -7.12
CA LYS A 325 -3.73 -5.98 -6.79
C LYS A 325 -3.76 -4.45 -6.94
N ASP A 326 -4.56 -3.94 -7.88
CA ASP A 326 -4.78 -2.51 -8.12
C ASP A 326 -5.47 -1.80 -6.94
N LYS A 327 -6.09 -2.57 -6.02
CA LYS A 327 -6.75 -2.04 -4.82
C LYS A 327 -5.80 -1.78 -3.66
N LEU A 328 -4.55 -2.26 -3.70
CA LEU A 328 -3.57 -2.10 -2.63
C LEU A 328 -3.29 -0.63 -2.24
N PRO A 329 -3.10 0.33 -3.18
CA PRO A 329 -2.93 1.73 -2.80
C PRO A 329 -4.12 2.28 -2.02
N ALA A 330 -5.35 2.01 -2.48
CA ALA A 330 -6.56 2.45 -1.80
C ALA A 330 -6.73 1.80 -0.42
N PHE A 331 -6.34 0.53 -0.28
CA PHE A 331 -6.31 -0.16 1.01
C PHE A 331 -5.36 0.54 1.99
N TRP A 332 -4.12 0.81 1.59
CA TRP A 332 -3.15 1.46 2.46
C TRP A 332 -3.54 2.89 2.82
N ASP A 333 -4.11 3.67 1.88
CA ASP A 333 -4.65 5.00 2.14
C ASP A 333 -5.77 4.95 3.21
N ALA A 334 -6.66 3.96 3.11
CA ALA A 334 -7.75 3.80 4.06
C ALA A 334 -7.24 3.34 5.45
N VAL A 335 -6.28 2.41 5.49
CA VAL A 335 -5.66 1.95 6.74
C VAL A 335 -4.92 3.10 7.44
N ASP A 336 -4.19 3.93 6.69
CA ASP A 336 -3.49 5.09 7.23
C ASP A 336 -4.46 6.16 7.75
N ALA A 337 -5.60 6.35 7.09
CA ALA A 337 -6.67 7.21 7.57
C ALA A 337 -7.25 6.68 8.89
N TRP A 338 -7.50 5.37 8.97
CA TRP A 338 -7.98 4.72 10.19
C TRP A 338 -6.98 4.85 11.34
N TYR A 339 -5.68 4.65 11.10
CA TYR A 339 -4.65 4.80 12.14
C TYR A 339 -4.63 6.19 12.76
N LYS A 340 -4.79 7.24 11.93
CA LYS A 340 -4.79 8.64 12.39
C LYS A 340 -5.95 8.96 13.34
N THR A 341 -7.08 8.26 13.23
CA THR A 341 -8.26 8.50 14.07
C THR A 341 -8.39 7.52 15.24
N ASN A 342 -7.48 6.54 15.38
CA ASN A 342 -7.58 5.44 16.34
C ASN A 342 -6.35 5.31 17.26
N ASN A 343 -5.64 6.43 17.51
CA ASN A 343 -4.51 6.53 18.44
C ASN A 343 -3.38 5.53 18.19
N VAL A 344 -3.15 5.15 16.92
CA VAL A 344 -2.02 4.29 16.55
C VAL A 344 -0.76 5.13 16.42
N VAL A 345 0.33 4.68 17.05
CA VAL A 345 1.62 5.37 17.07
C VAL A 345 2.55 4.80 16.02
N THR A 346 2.73 3.47 16.00
CA THR A 346 3.58 2.78 15.03
C THR A 346 2.93 1.53 14.44
N GLU A 347 3.47 1.12 13.28
CA GLU A 347 3.14 -0.14 12.61
C GLU A 347 4.43 -0.90 12.27
N PHE A 348 4.47 -2.19 12.62
CA PHE A 348 5.50 -3.13 12.18
C PHE A 348 4.89 -4.29 11.40
N MET A 349 5.19 -4.39 10.10
CA MET A 349 4.66 -5.43 9.23
C MET A 349 5.72 -6.47 8.87
N ARG A 350 5.27 -7.71 8.69
CA ARG A 350 6.01 -8.80 8.05
C ARG A 350 5.25 -9.19 6.79
N PHE A 351 5.89 -9.09 5.63
CA PHE A 351 5.26 -9.34 4.34
C PHE A 351 5.46 -10.78 3.88
N ASN A 352 4.61 -11.24 2.98
CA ASN A 352 4.80 -12.54 2.34
C ASN A 352 5.86 -12.46 1.24
N LEU A 353 6.25 -13.63 0.73
CA LEU A 353 7.27 -13.74 -0.33
C LEU A 353 6.72 -13.48 -1.74
N ASN A 354 5.43 -13.14 -1.87
CA ASN A 354 4.75 -12.90 -3.15
C ASN A 354 4.65 -11.40 -3.49
N GLY A 355 5.34 -10.55 -2.74
CA GLY A 355 5.46 -9.13 -3.05
C GLY A 355 4.29 -8.27 -2.58
N ASN A 356 3.55 -8.70 -1.55
CA ASN A 356 2.48 -7.88 -0.96
C ASN A 356 2.96 -6.65 -0.17
N TYR A 357 4.28 -6.45 -0.07
CA TYR A 357 4.89 -5.19 0.39
C TYR A 357 4.80 -4.07 -0.65
N LYS A 358 4.51 -4.38 -1.92
CA LYS A 358 4.38 -3.38 -2.98
C LYS A 358 3.20 -2.45 -2.66
N CYS A 359 3.37 -1.16 -2.92
CA CYS A 359 2.43 -0.09 -2.54
C CYS A 359 2.26 0.12 -1.03
N TYR A 360 3.08 -0.51 -0.17
CA TYR A 360 3.10 -0.20 1.25
C TYR A 360 3.40 1.29 1.47
N SER A 361 2.57 1.95 2.25
CA SER A 361 2.65 3.40 2.49
C SER A 361 3.71 3.80 3.53
N GLY A 362 4.33 2.83 4.21
CA GLY A 362 5.47 3.03 5.09
C GLY A 362 6.81 2.72 4.44
N GLN A 363 7.85 2.52 5.25
CA GLN A 363 9.16 2.08 4.77
C GLN A 363 9.19 0.56 4.67
N ALA A 364 9.27 0.03 3.45
CA ALA A 364 9.57 -1.39 3.21
C ALA A 364 11.09 -1.59 3.29
N ILE A 365 11.52 -2.57 4.09
CA ILE A 365 12.92 -2.86 4.38
C ILE A 365 13.21 -4.32 4.03
N PRO A 366 14.17 -4.58 3.12
CA PRO A 366 14.64 -5.94 2.87
C PRO A 366 15.32 -6.45 4.15
N SER A 367 14.88 -7.60 4.65
CA SER A 367 15.34 -8.13 5.94
C SER A 367 16.27 -9.33 5.79
N LEU A 368 15.85 -10.38 5.08
CA LEU A 368 16.62 -11.62 4.92
C LEU A 368 16.32 -12.29 3.58
N ASN A 369 17.34 -12.84 2.94
CA ASN A 369 17.15 -13.70 1.77
C ASN A 369 16.72 -15.11 2.19
N ASN A 370 15.67 -15.61 1.53
CA ASN A 370 15.13 -16.94 1.76
C ASN A 370 15.50 -17.83 0.56
N VAL A 371 16.05 -19.00 0.85
CA VAL A 371 16.39 -19.97 -0.21
C VAL A 371 15.10 -20.53 -0.79
N LYS A 372 14.90 -20.30 -2.09
CA LYS A 372 13.75 -20.76 -2.87
C LYS A 372 14.24 -21.71 -3.95
N GLY A 373 14.04 -23.01 -3.74
CA GLY A 373 14.39 -24.03 -4.71
C GLY A 373 13.33 -24.18 -5.80
N ASN A 374 13.74 -24.25 -7.06
CA ASN A 374 12.86 -24.54 -8.19
C ASN A 374 12.73 -26.06 -8.38
N LEU A 375 11.55 -26.60 -8.10
CA LEU A 375 11.27 -28.03 -8.21
C LEU A 375 10.79 -28.45 -9.61
N SER A 376 10.34 -27.49 -10.42
CA SER A 376 9.73 -27.76 -11.73
C SER A 376 10.71 -28.30 -12.77
N ILE A 377 12.02 -28.24 -12.52
CA ILE A 377 13.06 -28.77 -13.41
C ILE A 377 13.30 -30.29 -13.24
N GLY A 378 12.57 -30.93 -12.31
CA GLY A 378 12.66 -32.37 -12.03
C GLY A 378 13.84 -32.75 -11.13
N PHE A 379 13.75 -33.93 -10.49
CA PHE A 379 14.70 -34.36 -9.47
C PHE A 379 16.11 -34.55 -10.00
N GLU A 380 16.28 -35.15 -11.18
CA GLU A 380 17.61 -35.40 -11.77
C GLU A 380 18.37 -34.10 -12.03
N SER A 381 17.71 -33.08 -12.60
CA SER A 381 18.30 -31.76 -12.81
C SER A 381 18.70 -31.09 -11.49
N ILE A 382 17.87 -31.22 -10.45
CA ILE A 382 18.15 -30.68 -9.11
C ILE A 382 19.34 -31.43 -8.49
N TRP A 383 19.39 -32.75 -8.65
CA TRP A 383 20.46 -33.60 -8.14
C TRP A 383 21.84 -33.22 -8.68
N ASP A 384 21.92 -32.95 -9.98
CA ASP A 384 23.14 -32.49 -10.64
C ASP A 384 23.56 -31.11 -10.13
N ASN A 385 22.58 -30.26 -9.81
CA ASN A 385 22.80 -28.93 -9.28
C ASN A 385 23.22 -28.89 -7.81
N PHE A 386 22.94 -29.92 -7.00
CA PHE A 386 23.37 -29.98 -5.60
C PHE A 386 24.89 -29.74 -5.46
N LYS A 387 25.31 -29.13 -4.35
CA LYS A 387 26.74 -29.12 -4.00
C LYS A 387 27.23 -30.55 -3.74
N GLN A 388 28.46 -30.87 -4.13
CA GLN A 388 29.05 -32.21 -3.95
C GLN A 388 28.91 -32.75 -2.52
N LYS A 389 29.06 -31.88 -1.51
CA LYS A 389 28.88 -32.23 -0.09
C LYS A 389 27.49 -32.79 0.22
N VAL A 390 26.44 -32.22 -0.37
CA VAL A 390 25.04 -32.67 -0.17
C VAL A 390 24.86 -34.08 -0.73
N ARG A 391 25.31 -34.33 -1.96
CA ARG A 391 25.26 -35.67 -2.57
C ARG A 391 26.04 -36.71 -1.74
N ASN A 392 27.22 -36.35 -1.24
CA ASN A 392 28.02 -37.24 -0.41
C ASN A 392 27.34 -37.55 0.93
N ASN A 393 26.78 -36.53 1.59
CA ASN A 393 26.04 -36.71 2.84
C ASN A 393 24.82 -37.61 2.65
N TYR A 394 24.07 -37.41 1.57
CA TYR A 394 22.90 -38.24 1.27
C TYR A 394 23.26 -39.71 1.02
N ARG A 395 24.31 -39.99 0.23
CA ARG A 395 24.81 -41.37 0.02
C ARG A 395 25.22 -42.03 1.34
N LYS A 396 25.88 -41.28 2.24
CA LYS A 396 26.20 -41.76 3.59
C LYS A 396 24.95 -42.07 4.40
N ALA A 397 23.93 -41.22 4.30
CA ALA A 397 22.67 -41.40 5.00
C ALA A 397 21.92 -42.66 4.54
N GLN A 398 21.93 -42.95 3.24
CA GLN A 398 21.33 -44.18 2.68
C GLN A 398 21.98 -45.46 3.22
N GLN A 399 23.27 -45.42 3.56
CA GLN A 399 23.99 -46.55 4.16
C GLN A 399 23.70 -46.73 5.65
N SER A 400 23.01 -45.77 6.28
CA SER A 400 22.74 -45.73 7.73
C SER A 400 21.36 -46.30 8.10
N GLY A 401 20.69 -47.04 7.20
CA GLY A 401 19.40 -47.68 7.52
C GLY A 401 18.24 -46.70 7.79
N LEU A 402 18.36 -45.44 7.35
CA LEU A 402 17.33 -44.43 7.60
C LEU A 402 16.07 -44.68 6.78
N GLN A 403 14.92 -44.45 7.39
CA GLN A 403 13.62 -44.49 6.74
C GLN A 403 12.92 -43.15 6.89
N VAL A 404 12.19 -42.70 5.88
CA VAL A 404 11.38 -41.47 5.94
C VAL A 404 9.91 -41.81 5.80
N GLN A 405 9.07 -41.17 6.60
CA GLN A 405 7.61 -41.21 6.45
C GLN A 405 7.05 -39.80 6.31
N PHE A 406 6.07 -39.67 5.41
CA PHE A 406 5.35 -38.43 5.13
C PHE A 406 3.91 -38.58 5.59
N TYR A 407 3.56 -37.90 6.68
CA TYR A 407 2.19 -37.85 7.17
C TYR A 407 1.50 -36.62 6.61
N TYR A 408 0.51 -36.86 5.76
CA TYR A 408 -0.27 -35.85 5.06
C TYR A 408 -1.74 -36.25 5.09
N LYS A 409 -2.65 -35.29 5.39
CA LYS A 409 -4.09 -35.47 5.61
C LYS A 409 -4.49 -36.33 6.83
N ASN A 410 -3.73 -37.39 7.12
CA ASN A 410 -3.97 -38.34 8.21
C ASN A 410 -2.85 -38.25 9.26
N ILE A 411 -2.73 -37.10 9.92
CA ILE A 411 -1.77 -36.88 11.00
C ILE A 411 -2.44 -37.22 12.35
N THR A 412 -1.84 -38.12 13.13
CA THR A 412 -2.34 -38.56 14.45
C THR A 412 -1.61 -37.82 15.57
N ASP A 413 -2.13 -37.93 16.80
CA ASP A 413 -1.48 -37.34 17.97
C ASP A 413 -0.07 -37.90 18.24
N ASP A 414 0.16 -39.19 17.94
CA ASP A 414 1.47 -39.82 18.08
C ASP A 414 2.52 -39.20 17.13
N HIS A 415 2.11 -38.88 15.90
CA HIS A 415 2.97 -38.19 14.94
C HIS A 415 3.31 -36.77 15.42
N ILE A 416 2.32 -36.05 15.96
CA ILE A 416 2.51 -34.70 16.51
C ILE A 416 3.41 -34.75 17.74
N SER A 417 3.22 -35.72 18.63
CA SER A 417 4.03 -35.93 19.83
C SER A 417 5.49 -36.23 19.48
N SER A 418 5.72 -37.08 18.47
CA SER A 418 7.07 -37.39 17.96
C SER A 418 7.75 -36.15 17.39
N PHE A 419 7.05 -35.36 16.57
CA PHE A 419 7.54 -34.07 16.07
C PHE A 419 7.88 -33.12 17.22
N TYR A 420 6.95 -32.95 18.16
CA TYR A 420 7.06 -32.01 19.26
C TYR A 420 8.26 -32.30 20.16
N ALA A 421 8.46 -33.56 20.54
CA ALA A 421 9.57 -33.98 21.40
C ALA A 421 10.94 -33.61 20.79
N ILE A 422 11.14 -33.90 19.50
CA ILE A 422 12.40 -33.63 18.79
C ILE A 422 12.57 -32.12 18.52
N TYR A 423 11.48 -31.42 18.21
CA TYR A 423 11.48 -29.98 18.04
C TYR A 423 11.94 -29.26 19.33
N ILE A 424 11.32 -29.58 20.47
CA ILE A 424 11.66 -28.99 21.77
C ILE A 424 13.10 -29.32 22.16
N SER A 425 13.53 -30.58 22.03
CA SER A 425 14.92 -30.98 22.26
C SER A 425 15.91 -30.16 21.42
N THR A 426 15.55 -29.86 20.17
CA THR A 426 16.37 -29.02 19.29
C THR A 426 16.40 -27.55 19.73
N MET A 427 15.28 -26.98 20.18
CA MET A 427 15.21 -25.61 20.67
C MET A 427 16.03 -25.43 21.95
N VAL A 428 15.94 -26.37 22.90
CA VAL A 428 16.75 -26.38 24.12
C VAL A 428 18.23 -26.41 23.79
N ARG A 429 18.67 -27.35 22.93
CA ARG A 429 20.09 -27.45 22.53
C ARG A 429 20.62 -26.17 21.87
N ASN A 430 19.77 -25.47 21.13
CA ASN A 430 20.15 -24.26 20.40
C ASN A 430 20.08 -22.98 21.25
N ASN A 431 19.73 -23.07 22.55
CA ASN A 431 19.46 -21.92 23.42
C ASN A 431 18.51 -20.91 22.75
N ALA A 432 17.41 -21.43 22.17
CA ALA A 432 16.41 -20.59 21.51
C ALA A 432 15.71 -19.67 22.54
N THR A 433 15.21 -18.53 22.08
CA THR A 433 14.41 -17.64 22.94
C THR A 433 13.00 -18.20 23.18
N ASP A 434 12.33 -17.76 24.24
CA ASP A 434 11.00 -18.24 24.67
C ASP A 434 9.95 -18.21 23.54
N ASN A 435 10.09 -17.29 22.58
CA ASN A 435 9.19 -17.17 21.42
C ASN A 435 9.23 -18.38 20.47
N TYR A 436 10.23 -19.27 20.59
CA TYR A 436 10.32 -20.52 19.82
C TYR A 436 9.78 -21.74 20.60
N PHE A 437 9.32 -21.58 21.84
CA PHE A 437 8.75 -22.67 22.63
C PHE A 437 7.22 -22.66 22.51
N TYR A 438 6.72 -23.04 21.34
CA TYR A 438 5.27 -23.20 21.12
C TYR A 438 4.72 -24.37 21.95
N PRO A 439 3.52 -24.25 22.54
CA PRO A 439 2.89 -25.38 23.21
C PRO A 439 2.46 -26.46 22.21
N LYS A 440 2.39 -27.73 22.63
CA LYS A 440 1.92 -28.83 21.76
C LYS A 440 0.55 -28.53 21.12
N SER A 441 -0.36 -27.94 21.90
CA SER A 441 -1.70 -27.55 21.45
C SER A 441 -1.72 -26.57 20.28
N TYR A 442 -0.67 -25.76 20.10
CA TYR A 442 -0.52 -24.92 18.91
C TYR A 442 -0.37 -25.78 17.64
N PHE A 443 0.48 -26.82 17.68
CA PHE A 443 0.68 -27.71 16.55
C PHE A 443 -0.55 -28.55 16.25
N GLU A 444 -1.21 -29.06 17.30
CA GLU A 444 -2.48 -29.79 17.17
C GLU A 444 -3.53 -28.94 16.45
N ASN A 445 -3.74 -27.70 16.90
CA ASN A 445 -4.70 -26.79 16.29
C ASN A 445 -4.31 -26.41 14.85
N LEU A 446 -3.03 -26.08 14.60
CA LEU A 446 -2.53 -25.75 13.27
C LEU A 446 -2.77 -26.88 12.28
N ILE A 447 -2.45 -28.12 12.66
CA ILE A 447 -2.60 -29.31 11.83
C ILE A 447 -4.08 -29.64 11.62
N GLN A 448 -4.89 -29.61 12.68
CA GLN A 448 -6.32 -29.95 12.61
C GLN A 448 -7.09 -29.01 11.69
N GLN A 449 -6.78 -27.71 11.71
CA GLN A 449 -7.44 -26.72 10.87
C GLN A 449 -6.91 -26.68 9.43
N ASN A 450 -5.74 -27.26 9.16
CA ASN A 450 -5.05 -27.15 7.86
C ASN A 450 -4.60 -28.52 7.31
N LYS A 451 -5.39 -29.59 7.51
CA LYS A 451 -5.00 -30.98 7.17
C LYS A 451 -4.55 -31.18 5.71
N ASN A 452 -5.08 -30.39 4.79
CA ASN A 452 -4.72 -30.44 3.36
C ASN A 452 -3.46 -29.66 3.01
N HIS A 453 -2.91 -28.91 3.96
CA HIS A 453 -1.78 -28.02 3.73
C HIS A 453 -0.60 -28.31 4.65
N ILE A 454 -0.72 -29.18 5.65
CA ILE A 454 0.38 -29.53 6.54
C ILE A 454 0.90 -30.93 6.24
N VAL A 455 2.22 -31.05 6.13
CA VAL A 455 2.94 -32.33 6.00
C VAL A 455 3.91 -32.44 7.17
N LEU A 456 3.83 -33.54 7.91
CA LEU A 456 4.89 -33.93 8.86
C LEU A 456 5.81 -34.95 8.19
N VAL A 457 7.09 -34.59 8.09
CA VAL A 457 8.15 -35.46 7.61
C VAL A 457 8.90 -35.97 8.83
N ILE A 458 8.98 -37.29 9.00
CA ILE A 458 9.69 -37.92 10.11
C ILE A 458 10.69 -38.94 9.55
N VAL A 459 11.95 -38.79 9.94
CA VAL A 459 13.01 -39.76 9.66
C VAL A 459 13.21 -40.64 10.87
N TYR A 460 13.23 -41.95 10.62
CA TYR A 460 13.42 -43.01 11.58
C TYR A 460 14.78 -43.69 11.40
N HIS A 461 15.36 -44.11 12.51
CA HIS A 461 16.44 -45.09 12.55
C HIS A 461 15.96 -46.29 13.38
N GLU A 462 15.85 -47.46 12.74
CA GLU A 462 15.39 -48.75 13.31
C GLU A 462 14.00 -48.79 13.95
N ASN A 463 13.30 -47.65 14.10
CA ASN A 463 11.93 -47.39 14.60
C ASN A 463 11.88 -46.13 15.50
N THR A 464 13.03 -45.59 15.88
CA THR A 464 13.11 -44.35 16.66
C THR A 464 13.01 -43.14 15.74
N PRO A 465 12.08 -42.20 15.97
CA PRO A 465 12.06 -40.92 15.26
C PRO A 465 13.29 -40.09 15.67
N ILE A 466 14.06 -39.58 14.70
CA ILE A 466 15.35 -38.92 14.97
C ILE A 466 15.50 -37.54 14.30
N SER A 467 14.75 -37.27 13.24
CA SER A 467 14.73 -35.97 12.55
C SER A 467 13.33 -35.70 12.03
N VAL A 468 12.88 -34.46 12.18
CA VAL A 468 11.50 -34.07 11.87
C VAL A 468 11.43 -32.73 11.18
N GLU A 469 10.44 -32.57 10.32
CA GLU A 469 10.09 -31.31 9.69
C GLU A 469 8.57 -31.18 9.52
N LEU A 470 8.01 -30.07 9.98
CA LEU A 470 6.67 -29.63 9.66
C LEU A 470 6.77 -28.69 8.47
N CYS A 471 6.16 -29.09 7.36
CA CYS A 471 6.08 -28.29 6.15
C CYS A 471 4.66 -27.74 5.94
N ILE A 472 4.58 -26.51 5.42
CA ILE A 472 3.32 -25.86 5.03
C ILE A 472 3.26 -25.80 3.50
N ILE A 473 2.20 -26.31 2.90
CA ILE A 473 1.87 -26.17 1.48
C ILE A 473 1.02 -24.90 1.33
N ASN A 474 1.45 -23.97 0.48
CA ASN A 474 0.69 -22.76 0.17
C ASN A 474 0.98 -22.35 -1.28
N ASN A 475 -0.04 -22.18 -2.13
CA ASN A 475 0.11 -21.76 -3.53
C ASN A 475 1.16 -22.55 -4.32
N LYS A 476 1.10 -23.89 -4.28
CA LYS A 476 2.06 -24.80 -4.95
C LYS A 476 3.53 -24.63 -4.51
N ALA A 477 3.77 -24.01 -3.37
CA ALA A 477 5.07 -23.96 -2.72
C ALA A 477 5.02 -24.72 -1.39
N LEU A 478 6.09 -25.46 -1.07
CA LEU A 478 6.32 -26.08 0.22
C LEU A 478 7.21 -25.18 1.05
N TYR A 479 6.83 -24.88 2.28
CA TYR A 479 7.60 -24.07 3.21
C TYR A 479 8.12 -24.96 4.33
N SER A 480 9.45 -25.01 4.49
CA SER A 480 10.12 -25.61 5.64
C SER A 480 9.84 -24.76 6.87
N TYR A 481 8.75 -25.03 7.60
CA TYR A 481 8.29 -24.16 8.69
C TYR A 481 9.12 -24.36 9.96
N LEU A 482 9.05 -25.55 10.55
CA LEU A 482 9.74 -25.89 11.80
C LEU A 482 10.27 -27.32 11.74
N GLY A 483 11.36 -27.60 12.44
CA GLY A 483 11.96 -28.93 12.43
C GLY A 483 13.02 -29.08 13.50
N GLY A 484 13.52 -30.31 13.62
CA GLY A 484 14.48 -30.66 14.64
C GLY A 484 15.20 -31.96 14.33
N THR A 485 16.29 -32.24 15.05
CA THR A 485 17.06 -33.48 14.90
C THR A 485 17.84 -33.78 16.17
N LEU A 486 17.74 -35.02 16.63
CA LEU A 486 18.48 -35.51 17.79
C LEU A 486 20.00 -35.52 17.53
N ALA A 487 20.76 -35.03 18.51
CA ALA A 487 22.22 -34.82 18.38
C ALA A 487 22.98 -36.11 18.09
N ASP A 488 22.59 -37.18 18.79
CA ASP A 488 23.27 -38.48 18.76
C ASP A 488 23.28 -39.10 17.35
N TYR A 489 22.33 -38.69 16.49
CA TYR A 489 22.18 -39.22 15.14
C TYR A 489 22.80 -38.34 14.06
N PHE A 490 23.49 -37.25 14.39
CA PHE A 490 24.11 -36.36 13.41
C PHE A 490 25.13 -37.06 12.50
N ALA A 491 25.80 -38.10 13.00
CA ALA A 491 26.76 -38.88 12.24
C ALA A 491 26.12 -39.59 11.02
N HIS A 492 24.83 -39.94 11.11
CA HIS A 492 24.03 -40.60 10.07
C HIS A 492 23.45 -39.64 9.02
N ARG A 493 23.67 -38.33 9.15
CA ARG A 493 23.18 -37.30 8.21
C ARG A 493 21.66 -37.32 7.97
N PRO A 494 20.80 -37.44 9.00
CA PRO A 494 19.36 -37.54 8.82
C PRO A 494 18.73 -36.27 8.23
N ASN A 495 19.33 -35.10 8.45
CA ASN A 495 18.84 -33.83 7.90
C ASN A 495 19.02 -33.72 6.38
N ASP A 496 20.19 -34.08 5.85
CA ASP A 496 20.42 -34.11 4.39
C ASP A 496 19.48 -35.14 3.73
N PHE A 497 19.29 -36.30 4.38
CA PHE A 497 18.33 -37.32 3.95
C PHE A 497 16.89 -36.78 3.91
N LEU A 498 16.44 -36.19 5.02
CA LEU A 498 15.11 -35.61 5.14
C LEU A 498 14.84 -34.59 4.03
N LYS A 499 15.76 -33.66 3.78
CA LYS A 499 15.59 -32.61 2.76
C LYS A 499 15.49 -33.16 1.35
N ILE A 500 16.35 -34.12 0.98
CA ILE A 500 16.32 -34.69 -0.37
C ILE A 500 15.08 -35.55 -0.59
N GLU A 501 14.68 -36.34 0.40
CA GLU A 501 13.42 -37.10 0.32
C GLU A 501 12.21 -36.17 0.25
N THR A 502 12.24 -35.06 0.97
CA THR A 502 11.18 -34.03 0.91
C THR A 502 11.09 -33.40 -0.48
N ILE A 503 12.23 -33.13 -1.13
CA ILE A 503 12.25 -32.65 -2.53
C ILE A 503 11.58 -33.66 -3.47
N LYS A 504 11.93 -34.95 -3.37
CA LYS A 504 11.31 -36.00 -4.20
C LYS A 504 9.80 -36.09 -3.95
N TRP A 505 9.40 -36.07 -2.69
CA TRP A 505 7.99 -36.10 -2.30
C TRP A 505 7.24 -34.89 -2.87
N ALA A 506 7.80 -33.69 -2.75
CA ALA A 506 7.19 -32.45 -3.24
C ALA A 506 6.98 -32.47 -4.76
N ILE A 507 7.98 -32.92 -5.53
CA ILE A 507 7.87 -33.07 -6.99
C ILE A 507 6.73 -34.03 -7.36
N LYS A 508 6.59 -35.15 -6.64
CA LYS A 508 5.52 -36.14 -6.88
C LYS A 508 4.12 -35.59 -6.57
N HIS A 509 4.00 -34.51 -5.79
CA HIS A 509 2.73 -33.89 -5.38
C HIS A 509 2.47 -32.54 -6.07
N ASP A 510 3.06 -32.32 -7.25
CA ASP A 510 2.87 -31.11 -8.07
C ASP A 510 3.21 -29.81 -7.32
N ILE A 511 4.24 -29.84 -6.47
CA ILE A 511 4.79 -28.66 -5.82
C ILE A 511 5.94 -28.12 -6.67
N TYR A 512 5.93 -26.80 -6.92
CA TYR A 512 6.88 -26.15 -7.82
C TYR A 512 8.03 -25.46 -7.10
N TYR A 513 7.86 -25.10 -5.84
CA TYR A 513 8.90 -24.43 -5.07
C TYR A 513 9.08 -25.05 -3.69
N TYR A 514 10.33 -25.12 -3.22
CA TYR A 514 10.65 -25.43 -1.83
C TYR A 514 11.34 -24.25 -1.16
N ILE A 515 10.63 -23.61 -0.23
CA ILE A 515 11.11 -22.47 0.55
C ILE A 515 11.77 -23.00 1.82
N LEU A 516 13.09 -22.99 1.86
CA LEU A 516 13.88 -23.44 3.01
C LEU A 516 14.04 -22.34 4.08
N GLY A 517 13.57 -21.13 3.79
CA GLY A 517 13.74 -19.96 4.65
C GLY A 517 15.16 -19.36 4.57
N GLY A 518 15.43 -18.36 5.42
CA GLY A 518 16.73 -17.68 5.50
C GLY A 518 17.66 -18.21 6.60
N GLY A 519 18.80 -17.53 6.76
CA GLY A 519 19.69 -17.65 7.92
C GLY A 519 19.24 -16.77 9.10
N ARG A 520 20.06 -16.68 10.16
CA ARG A 520 19.94 -15.67 11.23
C ARG A 520 20.42 -14.30 10.73
N LYS A 521 21.40 -14.31 9.83
CA LYS A 521 21.90 -13.16 9.07
C LYS A 521 22.16 -13.62 7.64
N ASP A 522 22.12 -12.71 6.68
CA ASP A 522 22.43 -13.05 5.29
C ASP A 522 23.84 -13.63 5.17
N GLY A 523 23.96 -14.75 4.46
CA GLY A 523 25.24 -15.43 4.23
C GLY A 523 25.77 -16.26 5.40
N ASP A 524 25.02 -16.46 6.48
CA ASP A 524 25.48 -17.25 7.63
C ASP A 524 25.57 -18.77 7.34
N GLY A 525 26.04 -19.55 8.32
CA GLY A 525 26.18 -21.01 8.18
C GLY A 525 24.86 -21.73 7.91
N LEU A 526 23.75 -21.25 8.47
CA LEU A 526 22.42 -21.83 8.27
C LEU A 526 21.90 -21.56 6.86
N TYR A 527 22.07 -20.33 6.38
CA TYR A 527 21.79 -19.94 5.00
C TYR A 527 22.63 -20.78 4.02
N ASN A 528 23.94 -20.88 4.23
CA ASN A 528 24.83 -21.64 3.35
C ASN A 528 24.50 -23.14 3.30
N TYR A 529 24.07 -23.71 4.43
CA TYR A 529 23.56 -25.09 4.48
C TYR A 529 22.34 -25.25 3.57
N LYS A 530 21.33 -24.38 3.70
CA LYS A 530 20.11 -24.42 2.87
C LYS A 530 20.42 -24.17 1.40
N LYS A 531 21.29 -23.19 1.11
CA LYS A 531 21.68 -22.82 -0.25
C LYS A 531 22.46 -23.94 -0.95
N ALA A 532 23.08 -24.85 -0.22
CA ALA A 532 23.78 -26.00 -0.80
C ALA A 532 22.85 -26.98 -1.56
N PHE A 533 21.55 -26.99 -1.23
CA PHE A 533 20.52 -27.76 -1.94
C PHE A 533 20.04 -27.04 -3.21
N PHE A 534 20.16 -25.72 -3.30
CA PHE A 534 19.70 -24.94 -4.46
C PHE A 534 20.71 -23.85 -4.82
N PRO A 535 21.96 -24.23 -5.18
CA PRO A 535 23.04 -23.25 -5.32
C PRO A 535 22.92 -22.39 -6.58
N LYS A 536 22.15 -22.84 -7.58
CA LYS A 536 21.94 -22.12 -8.85
C LYS A 536 20.63 -21.33 -8.92
N ASP A 537 19.69 -21.60 -8.02
CA ASP A 537 18.39 -20.91 -8.03
C ASP A 537 18.52 -19.50 -7.45
N GLU A 538 17.63 -18.58 -7.84
CA GLU A 538 17.55 -17.26 -7.21
C GLU A 538 16.86 -17.34 -5.84
N ASP A 539 17.36 -16.57 -4.88
CA ASP A 539 16.69 -16.43 -3.60
C ASP A 539 15.51 -15.46 -3.70
N VAL A 540 14.62 -15.51 -2.71
CA VAL A 540 13.54 -14.54 -2.55
C VAL A 540 13.76 -13.70 -1.30
N THR A 541 13.77 -12.38 -1.46
CA THR A 541 13.98 -11.44 -0.35
C THR A 541 12.70 -11.29 0.47
N PHE A 542 12.81 -11.50 1.79
CA PHE A 542 11.75 -11.22 2.75
C PHE A 542 11.79 -9.75 3.16
N TYR A 543 10.63 -9.10 3.16
CA TYR A 543 10.49 -7.69 3.51
C TYR A 543 9.76 -7.52 4.85
N THR A 544 10.22 -6.55 5.63
CA THR A 544 9.48 -6.00 6.77
C THR A 544 9.04 -4.58 6.46
N GLY A 545 7.97 -4.12 7.10
CA GLY A 545 7.44 -2.78 6.95
C GLY A 545 7.51 -2.03 8.26
N ARG A 546 7.86 -0.74 8.23
CA ARG A 546 7.88 0.12 9.40
C ARG A 546 7.19 1.44 9.11
N LYS A 547 6.37 1.92 10.05
CA LYS A 547 5.65 3.20 9.93
C LYS A 547 5.59 3.90 11.26
N ILE A 548 5.84 5.21 11.25
CA ILE A 548 5.57 6.11 12.38
C ILE A 548 4.35 6.95 11.99
N ILE A 549 3.21 6.64 12.59
CA ILE A 549 1.92 7.29 12.30
C ILE A 549 1.83 8.60 13.10
N ASN A 550 1.97 8.52 14.42
CA ASN A 550 1.90 9.67 15.31
C ASN A 550 3.31 10.10 15.74
N LYS A 551 3.95 10.95 14.93
CA LYS A 551 5.32 11.43 15.18
C LYS A 551 5.48 12.17 16.51
N THR A 552 4.46 12.92 16.93
CA THR A 552 4.49 13.68 18.19
C THR A 552 4.55 12.74 19.38
N ILE A 553 3.67 11.74 19.42
CA ILE A 553 3.62 10.76 20.51
C ILE A 553 4.83 9.83 20.47
N TYR A 554 5.29 9.43 19.27
CA TYR A 554 6.53 8.67 19.12
C TYR A 554 7.73 9.37 19.76
N LYS A 555 7.90 10.68 19.50
CA LYS A 555 8.97 11.49 20.12
C LYS A 555 8.85 11.58 21.64
N ARG A 556 7.64 11.79 22.17
CA ARG A 556 7.40 11.83 23.63
C ARG A 556 7.75 10.49 24.28
N LEU A 557 7.39 9.36 23.66
CA LEU A 557 7.75 8.03 24.13
C LEU A 557 9.28 7.84 24.15
N LEU A 558 9.98 8.28 23.10
CA LEU A 558 11.45 8.26 23.08
C LEU A 558 12.08 9.13 24.18
N SER A 559 11.54 10.33 24.43
CA SER A 559 12.04 11.21 25.50
C SER A 559 11.95 10.56 26.88
N THR A 560 10.94 9.72 27.13
CA THR A 560 10.83 8.99 28.42
C THR A 560 11.95 7.97 28.64
N MET A 561 12.74 7.67 27.60
CA MET A 561 13.92 6.79 27.65
C MET A 561 15.24 7.57 27.62
N GLY A 562 15.20 8.91 27.66
CA GLY A 562 16.39 9.75 27.51
C GLY A 562 16.97 9.77 26.09
N VAL A 563 16.21 9.31 25.09
CA VAL A 563 16.66 9.29 23.68
C VAL A 563 16.46 10.68 23.06
N ASN A 564 17.45 11.14 22.29
CA ASN A 564 17.34 12.41 21.57
C ASN A 564 16.26 12.33 20.48
N THR A 565 15.29 13.24 20.54
CA THR A 565 14.15 13.26 19.60
C THR A 565 14.53 13.66 18.17
N ALA A 566 15.73 14.20 17.97
CA ALA A 566 16.30 14.45 16.64
C ALA A 566 16.51 13.14 15.86
N ASP A 567 16.83 12.05 16.56
CA ASP A 567 17.11 10.73 15.97
C ASP A 567 15.82 9.93 15.69
N ALA A 568 14.65 10.46 16.06
CA ALA A 568 13.38 9.73 15.93
C ALA A 568 13.11 9.20 14.51
N ALA A 569 13.55 9.92 13.48
CA ALA A 569 13.38 9.54 12.09
C ALA A 569 14.38 8.45 11.62
N THR A 570 15.52 8.29 12.27
CA THR A 570 16.57 7.34 11.84
C THR A 570 16.21 5.90 12.23
N PHE A 571 15.53 5.70 13.35
CA PHE A 571 15.09 4.37 13.83
C PHE A 571 14.13 3.66 12.86
N ILE A 572 13.43 4.40 11.99
CA ILE A 572 12.56 3.76 11.00
C ILE A 572 13.38 2.95 9.99
N THR A 573 14.60 3.37 9.65
CA THR A 573 15.48 2.68 8.68
C THR A 573 16.55 1.81 9.34
N ASP A 574 16.79 1.96 10.65
CA ASP A 574 17.85 1.22 11.34
C ASP A 574 17.47 -0.25 11.56
N THR A 575 18.10 -1.16 10.83
CA THR A 575 17.89 -2.61 10.94
C THR A 575 18.57 -3.26 12.14
N ASN A 576 19.47 -2.54 12.82
CA ASN A 576 20.21 -3.05 13.98
C ASN A 576 19.47 -2.84 15.31
N THR A 577 18.43 -2.01 15.30
CA THR A 577 17.62 -1.72 16.49
C THR A 577 16.23 -2.34 16.42
N TYR A 578 15.62 -2.56 17.59
CA TYR A 578 14.23 -2.98 17.68
C TYR A 578 13.30 -1.86 17.17
N PHE A 579 12.22 -2.21 16.48
CA PHE A 579 11.19 -1.25 16.07
C PHE A 579 9.80 -1.66 16.62
N PRO A 580 9.03 -0.74 17.22
CA PRO A 580 9.41 0.65 17.52
C PRO A 580 10.48 0.71 18.62
N TYR A 581 11.39 1.68 18.52
CA TYR A 581 12.58 1.73 19.38
C TYR A 581 12.23 1.76 20.87
N TYR A 582 11.12 2.41 21.25
CA TYR A 582 10.75 2.50 22.66
C TYR A 582 10.28 1.20 23.32
N ASN A 583 10.07 0.16 22.52
CA ASN A 583 9.77 -1.20 22.99
C ASN A 583 11.03 -2.04 23.19
N GLN A 584 12.22 -1.50 22.91
CA GLN A 584 13.48 -2.16 23.24
C GLN A 584 13.56 -2.32 24.77
N GLN A 585 13.55 -3.57 25.24
CA GLN A 585 13.93 -3.86 26.62
C GLN A 585 15.42 -3.54 26.77
N HIS A 586 15.84 -3.01 27.93
CA HIS A 586 17.27 -2.83 28.24
C HIS A 586 17.97 -4.19 28.23
N VAL A 587 18.37 -4.66 27.04
CA VAL A 587 19.36 -5.70 26.90
C VAL A 587 20.68 -4.99 27.11
N THR A 588 21.20 -5.04 28.33
CA THR A 588 22.62 -4.81 28.58
C THR A 588 23.37 -5.66 27.55
N PRO A 589 24.22 -5.08 26.68
CA PRO A 589 24.93 -5.88 25.69
C PRO A 589 25.87 -6.81 26.46
N THR A 590 25.55 -8.10 26.50
CA THR A 590 26.54 -9.12 26.88
C THR A 590 27.46 -9.30 25.68
N HIS A 591 28.72 -8.93 25.91
CA HIS A 591 29.86 -9.15 25.02
C HIS A 591 30.01 -10.60 24.57
#